data_AF-A0A9D7U4T1-F1
#
_entry.id   AF-A0A9D7U4T1-F1
#
_cell.length_a   1.000
_cell.length_b   1.000
_cell.length_c   1.000
_cell.angle_alpha   90.00
_cell.angle_beta   90.00
_cell.angle_gamma   90.00
#
_symmetry.space_group_name_H-M   'P 1'
#
loop_
_entity.id
_entity.type
_entity.pdbx_description
1 polymer ?
#
loop_
_entity_poly.entity_id
_entity_poly.type
_entity_poly.pdbx_seq_one_letter_code
_entity_poly.pdbx_strand_id
1 'polypeptide(L)'
;MKLTRIILVLASVITPVLVNAQEATIFPFLRGMMSARMAGLGGSTVAMPNDPQNVVLNPAVLPTLEQRRVAGTFIKHVLDINAGYATYNQR
;
A
#
# COMPACT_ATOMS: atom_id res chain seq x y z
N MET A 1 1.55 -34.43 26.39
CA MET A 1 0.60 -33.31 26.14
C MET A 1 1.18 -31.93 26.43
N LYS A 2 1.81 -31.67 27.59
CA LYS A 2 2.41 -30.35 27.91
C LYS A 2 3.58 -29.99 26.97
N LEU A 3 4.51 -30.92 26.73
CA LEU A 3 5.66 -30.71 25.84
C LEU A 3 5.24 -30.46 24.38
N THR A 4 4.27 -31.22 23.87
CA THR A 4 3.73 -31.04 22.51
C THR A 4 3.13 -29.65 22.32
N ARG A 5 2.41 -29.13 23.32
CA ARG A 5 1.85 -27.76 23.29
C ARG A 5 2.96 -26.70 23.31
N ILE A 6 4.01 -26.90 24.10
CA ILE A 6 5.17 -25.99 24.15
C ILE A 6 5.85 -25.95 22.78
N ILE A 7 6.07 -27.10 22.14
CA ILE A 7 6.67 -27.17 20.81
C ILE A 7 5.81 -26.44 19.77
N LEU A 8 4.49 -26.62 19.81
CA LEU A 8 3.57 -25.94 18.88
C LEU A 8 3.56 -24.42 19.06
N VAL A 9 3.58 -23.95 20.31
CA VAL A 9 3.67 -22.51 20.61
C VAL A 9 5.02 -21.96 20.13
N LEU A 10 6.13 -22.65 20.42
CA LEU A 10 7.46 -22.24 19.96
C LEU A 10 7.53 -22.18 18.43
N ALA A 11 7.00 -23.20 17.76
CA ALA A 11 6.93 -23.24 16.30
C ALA A 11 6.12 -22.07 15.73
N SER A 12 4.98 -21.72 16.32
CA SER A 12 4.16 -20.58 15.86
C SER A 12 4.82 -19.21 16.06
N VAL A 13 5.71 -19.08 17.05
CA VAL A 13 6.42 -17.82 17.34
C VAL A 13 7.66 -17.67 16.45
N ILE A 14 8.28 -18.78 16.05
CA ILE A 14 9.52 -18.79 15.25
C ILE A 14 9.24 -18.67 13.74
N THR A 15 8.09 -19.15 13.25
CA THR A 15 7.71 -19.08 11.83
C THR A 15 7.80 -17.67 11.20
N PRO A 16 7.39 -16.56 11.82
CA PRO A 16 7.50 -15.24 11.19
C PRO A 16 8.93 -14.74 11.01
N VAL A 17 9.92 -15.28 11.74
CA VAL A 17 11.33 -14.86 11.63
C VAL A 17 11.98 -15.36 10.34
N LEU A 18 11.51 -16.49 9.80
CA LEU A 18 12.04 -17.08 8.57
C LEU A 18 11.30 -16.58 7.32
N VAL A 19 10.17 -15.89 7.48
CA VAL A 19 9.36 -15.37 6.38
C VAL A 19 9.64 -13.87 6.25
N ASN A 20 10.52 -13.51 5.32
CA ASN A 20 10.75 -12.11 4.94
C ASN A 20 9.53 -11.59 4.15
N ALA A 21 8.45 -11.26 4.84
CA ALA A 21 7.26 -10.65 4.23
C ALA A 21 7.52 -9.23 3.69
N GLN A 22 8.61 -8.59 4.13
CA GLN A 22 8.97 -7.23 3.77
C GLN A 22 10.23 -7.25 2.90
N GLU A 23 10.10 -6.93 1.62
CA GLU A 23 11.25 -6.65 0.76
C GLU A 23 11.85 -5.29 1.14
N ALA A 24 13.11 -5.29 1.56
CA ALA A 24 13.88 -4.08 1.79
C ALA A 24 14.14 -3.39 0.44
N THR A 25 13.29 -2.44 0.08
CA THR A 25 13.48 -1.54 -1.06
C THR A 25 13.96 -0.18 -0.56
N ILE A 26 14.72 0.54 -1.38
CA ILE A 26 15.23 1.88 -1.03
C ILE A 26 14.08 2.89 -0.84
N PHE A 27 12.97 2.67 -1.54
CA PHE A 27 11.78 3.54 -1.51
C PHE A 27 10.50 2.75 -1.20
N PRO A 28 10.34 2.23 0.03
CA PRO A 28 9.20 1.37 0.40
C PRO A 28 7.87 2.10 0.31
N PHE A 29 7.88 3.43 0.45
CA PHE A 29 6.70 4.27 0.33
C PHE A 29 6.08 4.24 -1.08
N LEU A 30 6.85 4.00 -2.15
CA LEU A 30 6.29 3.93 -3.51
C LEU A 30 5.36 2.72 -3.71
N ARG A 31 5.54 1.66 -2.90
CA ARG A 31 4.72 0.44 -2.95
C ARG A 31 3.54 0.49 -1.97
N GLY A 32 3.66 1.27 -0.89
CA GLY A 32 2.63 1.42 0.15
C GLY A 32 1.69 2.61 -0.05
N MET A 33 1.96 3.49 -1.02
CA MET A 33 1.15 4.65 -1.34
C MET A 33 -0.15 4.22 -2.04
N MET A 34 -1.16 3.86 -1.24
CA MET A 34 -2.52 3.62 -1.70
C MET A 34 -3.39 4.83 -1.36
N SER A 35 -4.11 5.37 -2.34
CA SER A 35 -5.21 6.29 -2.05
C SER A 35 -6.32 5.57 -1.27
N ALA A 36 -7.17 6.32 -0.58
CA ALA A 36 -8.37 5.75 0.05
C ALA A 36 -9.23 4.95 -0.95
N ARG A 37 -9.31 5.39 -2.21
CA ARG A 37 -9.99 4.66 -3.29
C ARG A 37 -9.30 3.34 -3.61
N MET A 38 -7.98 3.34 -3.77
CA MET A 38 -7.20 2.13 -4.02
C MET A 38 -7.35 1.12 -2.87
N ALA A 39 -7.31 1.60 -1.63
CA ALA A 39 -7.52 0.78 -0.45
C ALA A 39 -8.93 0.17 -0.40
N GLY A 40 -9.98 0.97 -0.67
CA GLY A 40 -11.36 0.50 -0.70
C GLY A 40 -11.64 -0.54 -1.79
N LEU A 41 -10.85 -0.56 -2.87
CA LEU A 41 -10.94 -1.53 -3.95
C LEU A 41 -9.96 -2.71 -3.81
N GLY A 42 -9.34 -2.87 -2.65
CA GLY A 42 -8.38 -3.95 -2.40
C GLY A 42 -7.15 -3.89 -3.32
N GLY A 43 -6.77 -2.71 -3.80
CA GLY A 43 -5.66 -2.50 -4.74
C GLY A 43 -5.98 -2.78 -6.21
N SER A 44 -7.23 -3.10 -6.55
CA SER A 44 -7.66 -3.36 -7.94
C SER A 44 -7.92 -2.07 -8.71
N THR A 45 -6.89 -1.27 -8.94
CA THR A 45 -7.00 0.06 -9.59
C THR A 45 -6.05 0.32 -10.73
N VAL A 46 -5.16 -0.61 -11.10
CA VAL A 46 -4.10 -0.35 -12.10
C VAL A 46 -4.61 0.22 -13.43
N ALA A 47 -5.83 -0.14 -13.84
CA ALA A 47 -6.49 0.35 -15.06
C ALA A 47 -7.70 1.28 -14.79
N MET A 48 -7.84 1.81 -13.57
CA MET A 48 -8.93 2.71 -13.20
C MET A 48 -8.79 4.05 -13.94
N PRO A 49 -9.74 4.43 -14.81
CA PRO A 49 -9.70 5.71 -15.50
C PRO A 49 -10.08 6.87 -14.56
N ASN A 50 -9.69 8.09 -14.92
CA ASN A 50 -10.07 9.33 -14.24
C ASN A 50 -9.70 9.36 -12.73
N ASP A 51 -8.57 8.73 -12.38
CA ASP A 51 -8.00 8.75 -11.02
C ASP A 51 -6.59 9.36 -11.00
N PRO A 52 -6.43 10.62 -10.56
CA PRO A 52 -5.13 11.28 -10.51
C PRO A 52 -4.20 10.70 -9.45
N GLN A 53 -4.69 9.92 -8.48
CA GLN A 53 -3.85 9.28 -7.48
C GLN A 53 -3.26 7.95 -7.95
N ASN A 54 -3.76 7.42 -9.06
CA ASN A 54 -3.29 6.17 -9.68
C ASN A 54 -2.07 6.36 -10.59
N VAL A 55 -1.66 7.61 -10.87
CA VAL A 55 -0.50 7.91 -11.72
C VAL A 55 0.82 7.34 -11.19
N VAL A 56 0.94 7.22 -9.87
CA VAL A 56 2.11 6.64 -9.19
C VAL A 56 2.22 5.13 -9.47
N LEU A 57 1.08 4.46 -9.69
CA LEU A 57 1.01 3.04 -10.03
C LEU A 57 1.06 2.79 -11.54
N ASN A 58 0.34 3.60 -12.33
CA ASN A 58 0.26 3.49 -13.78
C ASN A 58 0.22 4.88 -14.45
N PRO A 59 1.35 5.39 -14.97
CA PRO A 59 1.41 6.66 -15.69
C PRO A 59 0.50 6.71 -16.94
N ALA A 60 0.14 5.56 -17.52
CA ALA A 60 -0.75 5.50 -18.69
C ALA A 60 -2.19 5.92 -18.36
N VAL A 61 -2.52 6.18 -17.09
CA VAL A 61 -3.81 6.76 -16.68
C VAL A 61 -3.91 8.26 -16.97
N LEU A 62 -2.80 8.97 -17.15
CA LEU A 62 -2.78 10.42 -17.38
C LEU A 62 -3.71 10.90 -18.50
N PRO A 63 -3.79 10.24 -19.68
CA PRO A 63 -4.70 10.65 -20.76
C PRO A 63 -6.18 10.46 -20.43
N THR A 64 -6.52 9.72 -19.37
CA THR A 64 -7.91 9.47 -18.94
C THR A 64 -8.43 10.52 -17.94
N LEU A 65 -7.58 11.46 -17.52
CA LEU A 65 -7.98 12.52 -16.60
C LEU A 65 -8.75 13.60 -17.38
N GLU A 66 -9.97 13.88 -16.97
CA GLU A 66 -10.88 14.77 -17.72
C GLU A 66 -10.79 16.24 -17.29
N GLN A 67 -10.27 16.49 -16.09
CA GLN A 67 -10.32 17.79 -15.43
C GLN A 67 -9.09 18.04 -14.57
N ARG A 68 -8.79 19.32 -14.36
CA ARG A 68 -7.87 19.78 -13.32
C ARG A 68 -8.36 19.34 -11.95
N ARG A 69 -7.54 18.56 -11.25
CA ARG A 69 -7.87 18.00 -9.93
C ARG A 69 -6.64 18.02 -9.03
N VAL A 70 -6.88 18.33 -7.76
CA VAL A 70 -5.93 18.09 -6.67
C VAL A 70 -6.50 16.97 -5.82
N ALA A 71 -5.68 15.99 -5.48
CA ALA A 71 -6.06 14.90 -4.60
C ALA A 71 -4.97 14.67 -3.56
N GLY A 72 -5.37 14.36 -2.32
CA GLY A 72 -4.45 14.07 -1.23
C GLY A 72 -4.92 12.84 -0.47
N THR A 73 -3.98 12.03 0.01
CA THR A 73 -4.29 10.90 0.90
C THR A 73 -3.33 10.88 2.08
N PHE A 74 -3.80 10.31 3.17
CA PHE A 74 -3.05 10.13 4.41
C PHE A 74 -3.35 8.73 4.97
N ILE A 75 -2.31 8.04 5.39
CA ILE A 75 -2.36 6.75 6.05
C ILE A 75 -1.61 6.85 7.37
N LYS A 76 -2.25 6.33 8.42
CA LYS A 76 -1.66 6.14 9.74
C LYS A 76 -1.54 4.65 10.01
N HIS A 77 -0.31 4.15 10.12
CA HIS A 77 -0.06 2.76 10.47
C HIS A 77 -0.20 2.53 11.98
N VAL A 78 -0.39 1.27 12.39
CA VAL A 78 -0.51 0.86 13.80
C VAL A 78 0.72 1.22 14.62
N LEU A 79 1.92 1.17 14.00
CA LEU A 79 3.20 1.54 14.63
C LEU A 79 3.47 3.06 14.64
N ASP A 80 2.42 3.88 14.51
CA ASP A 80 2.47 5.35 14.46
C ASP A 80 3.32 5.92 13.31
N ILE A 81 3.48 5.13 12.23
CA ILE A 81 4.11 5.59 11.00
C ILE A 81 3.07 6.36 10.19
N ASN A 82 3.29 7.67 10.05
CA ASN A 82 2.43 8.58 9.32
C ASN A 82 2.98 8.77 7.90
N ALA A 83 2.14 8.56 6.89
CA ALA A 83 2.50 8.70 5.48
C ALA A 83 1.37 9.34 4.69
N GLY A 84 1.70 10.02 3.61
CA GLY A 84 0.71 10.61 2.71
C GLY A 84 1.35 11.09 1.42
N TYR A 85 0.51 11.33 0.43
CA TYR A 85 0.93 11.96 -0.81
C TYR A 85 -0.19 12.80 -1.41
N ALA A 86 0.21 13.80 -2.18
CA ALA A 86 -0.70 14.64 -2.93
C ALA A 86 -0.36 14.55 -4.42
N THR A 87 -1.39 14.58 -5.26
CA THR A 87 -1.25 14.66 -6.70
C THR A 87 -1.99 15.88 -7.23
N TYR A 88 -1.42 16.49 -8.25
CA TYR A 88 -2.02 17.61 -8.95
C TYR A 88 -1.98 17.32 -10.44
N ASN A 89 -3.15 17.37 -11.06
CA ASN A 89 -3.30 17.29 -12.50
C ASN A 89 -3.64 18.67 -13.07
N GLN A 90 -2.91 19.08 -14.11
CA GLN A 90 -2.99 20.42 -14.70
C GLN A 90 -3.83 20.48 -15.98
N ARG A 91 -4.10 19.33 -16.60
CA ARG A 91 -4.84 19.21 -17.87
C ARG A 91 -6.05 18.34 -17.71
#